data_AF-M0ASE0-F1
#
_entry.id   AF-M0ASE0-F1
#
_cell.length_a   1.000
_cell.length_b   1.000
_cell.length_c   1.000
_cell.angle_alpha   90.00
_cell.angle_beta   90.00
_cell.angle_gamma   90.00
#
_symmetry.space_group_name_H-M   'P 1'
#
loop_
_entity.id
_entity.type
_entity.pdbx_description
1 polymer ?
#
loop_
_entity_poly.entity_id
_entity_poly.type
_entity_poly.pdbx_seq_one_letter_code
_entity_poly.pdbx_strand_id
1 'polypeptide(L)' 'MITVIVRYTYEGLSEKPQPNVGIMRHPQDDLLIVYALAMLAQEHKGTQKEGWALNLAAGIAEQHGLTVSDAVRQLE' A
#
# COMPACT_ATOMS: atom_id res chain seq x y z
N MET A 1 -8.11 16.37 -1.14
CA MET A 1 -6.99 16.85 -0.32
C MET A 1 -7.12 16.16 1.04
N ILE A 2 -6.40 15.06 1.27
CA ILE A 2 -6.51 14.26 2.50
C ILE A 2 -5.39 14.72 3.43
N THR A 3 -5.77 15.24 4.60
CA THR A 3 -4.85 15.76 5.62
C THR A 3 -4.29 14.60 6.44
N VAL A 4 -2.98 14.34 6.33
CA VAL A 4 -2.26 13.37 7.16
C VAL A 4 -1.90 14.02 8.49
N ILE A 5 -2.44 13.50 9.60
CA ILE A 5 -2.14 13.98 10.96
C ILE A 5 -0.95 13.18 11.49
N VAL A 6 0.23 13.80 11.50
CA VAL A 6 1.42 13.23 12.16
C VAL A 6 1.38 13.59 13.64
N ARG A 7 1.20 12.60 14.52
CA ARG A 7 1.38 12.77 15.97
C ARG A 7 2.82 12.40 16.35
N TYR A 8 3.55 13.33 16.94
CA TYR A 8 4.88 13.09 17.50
C TYR A 8 4.76 12.93 19.03
N THR A 9 5.04 11.74 19.54
CA THR A 9 5.22 11.51 20.98
C THR A 9 6.71 11.65 21.30
N TYR A 10 7.07 12.72 21.99
CA TYR A 10 8.43 12.96 22.46
C TYR A 10 8.55 12.49 23.92
N GLU A 11 8.87 11.22 24.11
CA GLU A 11 9.37 10.70 25.39
C GLU A 11 10.90 10.83 25.34
N GLY A 12 11.44 11.67 26.22
CA GLY A 12 12.87 11.99 26.22
C GLY A 12 13.74 10.83 26.72
N LEU A 13 14.79 10.52 25.97
CA LEU A 13 16.18 10.33 26.44
C LEU A 13 17.01 9.75 25.29
N SER A 14 18.01 10.55 24.87
CA SER A 14 19.30 10.13 24.32
C SER A 14 19.35 8.78 23.58
N GLU A 15 18.98 8.77 22.31
CA GLU A 15 19.68 8.02 21.26
C GLU A 15 19.18 8.55 19.91
N LYS A 16 20.08 8.62 18.93
CA LYS A 16 19.86 9.28 17.63
C LYS A 16 18.48 8.94 17.06
N PRO A 17 17.73 9.91 16.50
CA PRO A 17 16.47 9.62 15.84
C PRO A 17 16.77 8.82 14.56
N GLN A 18 16.91 7.51 14.70
CA GLN A 18 16.59 6.62 13.61
C GLN A 18 15.08 6.76 13.47
N PRO A 19 14.57 7.31 12.34
CA PRO A 19 13.14 7.28 12.11
C PRO A 19 12.78 5.81 12.15
N ASN A 20 12.01 5.42 13.16
CA ASN A 20 11.40 4.12 13.18
C ASN A 20 10.34 4.20 12.07
N VAL A 21 10.77 3.96 10.84
CA VAL A 21 9.92 3.86 9.64
C VAL A 21 9.14 2.55 9.71
N GLY A 22 8.64 2.20 10.91
CA GLY A 22 7.42 1.46 11.03
C GLY A 22 6.33 2.41 10.58
N ILE A 23 6.22 2.61 9.26
CA ILE A 23 4.91 2.86 8.68
C ILE A 23 4.15 1.63 9.17
N MET A 24 3.35 1.78 10.23
CA MET A 24 2.27 0.85 10.54
C MET A 24 1.37 0.93 9.31
N ARG A 25 1.78 0.24 8.24
CA ARG A 25 0.92 0.00 7.11
C ARG A 25 -0.14 -0.88 7.69
N HIS A 26 -1.29 -0.26 7.96
CA HIS A 26 -2.42 -1.03 8.37
C HIS A 26 -2.67 -2.00 7.21
N PRO A 27 -2.99 -3.28 7.47
CA PRO A 27 -3.26 -4.23 6.39
C PRO A 27 -4.27 -3.69 5.36
N GLN A 28 -5.18 -2.81 5.78
CA GLN A 28 -6.12 -2.11 4.90
C GLN A 28 -5.49 -1.06 3.96
N ASP A 29 -4.40 -0.40 4.36
CA ASP A 29 -3.71 0.58 3.50
C ASP A 29 -3.06 -0.13 2.31
N ASP A 30 -2.45 -1.29 2.54
CA ASP A 30 -1.87 -2.10 1.46
C ASP A 30 -2.95 -2.68 0.54
N LEU A 31 -4.13 -3.05 1.07
CA LEU A 31 -5.30 -3.43 0.27
C LEU A 31 -5.77 -2.29 -0.65
N LEU A 32 -5.81 -1.06 -0.15
CA LEU A 32 -6.17 0.12 -0.96
C LEU A 32 -5.15 0.38 -2.07
N ILE A 33 -3.87 0.13 -1.82
CA ILE A 33 -2.82 0.25 -2.84
C ILE A 33 -3.00 -0.81 -3.93
N VAL A 34 -3.30 -2.06 -3.56
CA VAL A 34 -3.60 -3.14 -4.53
C VAL A 34 -4.80 -2.78 -5.40
N TYR A 35 -5.86 -2.24 -4.79
CA TYR A 35 -7.05 -1.78 -5.53
C TYR A 35 -6.74 -0.64 -6.51
N ALA A 36 -5.98 0.37 -6.07
CA ALA A 36 -5.59 1.48 -6.94
C ALA A 36 -4.73 1.01 -8.12
N LEU A 37 -3.83 0.05 -7.91
CA LEU A 37 -3.01 -0.55 -8.97
C LEU A 37 -3.85 -1.39 -9.95
N ALA A 38 -4.86 -2.11 -9.46
CA ALA A 38 -5.80 -2.83 -10.31
C ALA A 38 -6.60 -1.87 -11.21
N MET A 39 -7.07 -0.73 -10.66
CA MET A 39 -7.72 0.31 -11.46
C MET A 39 -6.78 0.94 -12.49
N LEU A 40 -5.54 1.23 -12.09
CA LEU A 40 -4.52 1.78 -12.98
C LEU A 40 -4.20 0.82 -14.15
N ALA A 41 -4.14 -0.49 -13.86
CA ALA A 41 -3.96 -1.51 -14.88
C ALA A 41 -5.12 -1.52 -15.88
N GLN A 42 -6.35 -1.38 -15.39
CA GLN A 42 -7.54 -1.31 -16.22
C GLN A 42 -7.58 -0.04 -17.10
N GLU A 43 -7.17 1.10 -16.56
CA GLU A 43 -7.07 2.36 -17.31
C GLU A 43 -6.00 2.28 -18.42
N HIS A 44 -4.92 1.56 -18.16
CA HIS A 44 -3.81 1.36 -19.10
C HIS A 44 -3.85 0.05 -19.87
N LYS A 45 -5.03 -0.57 -19.97
CA LYS A 45 -5.21 -1.87 -20.63
C LYS A 45 -4.66 -1.89 -22.06
N GLY A 46 -3.92 -2.95 -22.40
CA GLY A 46 -3.26 -3.13 -23.69
C GLY A 46 -1.92 -2.39 -23.81
N THR A 47 -1.44 -1.75 -22.75
CA THR A 47 -0.13 -1.10 -22.72
C THR A 47 0.83 -1.83 -21.79
N GLN A 48 2.14 -1.57 -21.93
CA GLN A 48 3.16 -2.11 -21.02
C GLN A 48 2.89 -1.74 -19.54
N LYS A 49 2.20 -0.62 -19.28
CA LYS A 49 1.86 -0.16 -17.93
C LYS A 49 0.84 -1.04 -17.23
N GLU A 50 -0.02 -1.74 -17.97
CA GLU A 50 -0.96 -2.73 -17.41
C GLU A 50 -0.20 -3.85 -16.69
N GLY A 51 0.74 -4.50 -17.38
CA GLY A 51 1.53 -5.59 -16.82
C GLY A 51 2.39 -5.14 -15.64
N TRP A 52 2.92 -3.91 -15.70
CA TRP A 52 3.70 -3.35 -14.60
C TRP A 52 2.84 -3.09 -13.36
N ALA A 53 1.65 -2.52 -13.52
CA ALA A 53 0.71 -2.27 -12.42
C ALA A 53 0.18 -3.58 -11.80
N LEU A 54 -0.13 -4.58 -12.62
CA LEU A 54 -0.58 -5.90 -12.13
C LEU A 54 0.52 -6.66 -11.39
N ASN A 55 1.77 -6.62 -11.89
CA ASN A 55 2.90 -7.24 -11.19
C ASN A 55 3.15 -6.56 -9.83
N LEU A 56 3.01 -5.23 -9.77
CA LEU A 56 3.17 -4.50 -8.50
C LEU A 56 2.03 -4.84 -7.52
N ALA A 57 0.79 -4.91 -8.01
CA ALA A 57 -0.37 -5.30 -7.23
C ALA A 57 -0.23 -6.73 -6.67
N ALA A 58 0.25 -7.66 -7.50
CA ALA A 58 0.50 -9.04 -7.11
C ALA A 58 1.58 -9.14 -6.03
N GLY A 59 2.71 -8.43 -6.18
CA GLY A 59 3.78 -8.44 -5.18
C GLY A 59 3.34 -7.90 -3.81
N ILE A 60 2.45 -6.90 -3.79
CA ILE A 60 1.89 -6.39 -2.55
C ILE A 60 0.86 -7.38 -1.97
N ALA A 61 -0.04 -7.93 -2.78
CA ALA A 61 -1.03 -8.91 -2.32
C ALA A 61 -0.35 -10.17 -1.72
N GLU A 62 0.71 -10.66 -2.35
CA GLU A 62 1.51 -11.80 -1.86
C GLU A 62 2.16 -11.52 -0.50
N GLN A 63 2.60 -10.29 -0.22
CA GLN A 63 3.14 -9.91 1.10
C GLN A 63 2.11 -10.07 2.23
N HIS A 64 0.82 -10.06 1.90
CA HIS A 64 -0.28 -10.31 2.83
C HIS A 64 -0.88 -11.71 2.70
N GLY A 65 -0.30 -12.59 1.88
CA GLY A 65 -0.81 -13.93 1.63
C GLY A 65 -2.14 -13.96 0.87
N LEU A 66 -2.41 -12.92 0.08
CA LEU A 66 -3.64 -12.74 -0.69
C LEU A 66 -3.34 -12.73 -2.18
N THR A 67 -4.34 -13.06 -3.00
CA THR A 67 -4.30 -12.73 -4.43
C THR A 67 -4.82 -11.30 -4.66
N VAL A 68 -4.51 -10.70 -5.82
CA VAL A 68 -5.06 -9.38 -6.19
C VAL A 68 -6.59 -9.39 -6.15
N SER A 69 -7.22 -10.47 -6.61
CA SER A 69 -8.68 -10.64 -6.57
C SER A 69 -9.22 -10.70 -5.14
N ASP A 70 -8.53 -11.40 -4.24
CA ASP A 70 -8.93 -11.48 -2.82
C ASP A 70 -8.80 -10.11 -2.15
N ALA A 71 -7.75 -9.37 -2.47
CA ALA A 71 -7.51 -8.02 -1.95
C ALA A 71 -8.59 -7.03 -2.41
N VAL A 72 -8.98 -7.08 -3.69
CA VAL A 72 -10.06 -6.25 -4.24
C VAL A 72 -11.41 -6.62 -3.61
N ARG A 73 -11.70 -7.91 -3.43
CA ARG A 73 -12.96 -8.40 -2.85
C ARG A 73 -13.13 -8.04 -1.37
N GLN A 74 -12.06 -7.78 -0.63
CA GLN A 74 -12.15 -7.31 0.76
C GLN A 74 -12.59 -5.84 0.87
N LEU A 75 -12.63 -5.10 -0.25
CA LEU A 75 -13.01 -3.69 -0.30
C LEU A 75 -14.42 -3.46 -0.88
N GLU A 76 -15.07 -4.51 -1.39
CA GLU A 76 -16.47 -4.51 -1.83
C GLU A 76 -17.43 -4.84 -0.68
#